data_AF-A0A1Q5H060-F1
#
_entry.id   AF-A0A1Q5H060-F1
#
_cell.length_a   1.000
_cell.length_b   1.000
_cell.length_c   1.000
_cell.angle_alpha   90.00
_cell.angle_beta   90.00
_cell.angle_gamma   90.00
#
_symmetry.space_group_name_H-M   'P 1'
#
loop_
_entity.id
_entity.type
_entity.pdbx_description
1 polymer ?
#
loop_
_entity_poly.entity_id
_entity_poly.type
_entity_poly.pdbx_seq_one_letter_code
_entity_poly.pdbx_strand_id
1 'polypeptide(L)'
;MATLLRGEVPVILQPAGTAQYKGAYCPPGVPFREVRRGPYDGRDNIMARPDPDGELPKVMTFGNGAVVYEYDGKDTRGRAVYRYAPLLSPSHRAVMDGVAEVYADNARKGEQR
;
A
#
# COMPACT_ATOMS: atom_id res chain seq x y z
N MET A 1 17.25 -24.11 14.74
CA MET A 1 17.62 -22.69 14.87
C MET A 1 17.68 -22.10 13.46
N ALA A 2 16.73 -21.24 13.11
CA ALA A 2 16.65 -20.64 11.78
C ALA A 2 17.74 -19.58 11.64
N THR A 3 18.65 -19.78 10.69
CA THR A 3 19.66 -18.81 10.30
C THR A 3 18.94 -17.59 9.75
N LEU A 4 18.77 -16.55 10.55
CA LEU A 4 18.50 -15.21 10.03
C LEU A 4 19.67 -14.88 9.11
N LEU A 5 19.44 -14.95 7.79
CA LEU A 5 20.36 -14.45 6.79
C LEU A 5 20.67 -13.00 7.19
N ARG A 6 21.91 -12.74 7.62
CA ARG A 6 22.36 -11.43 8.13
C ARG A 6 21.92 -10.34 7.15
N GLY A 7 20.92 -9.54 7.54
CA GLY A 7 20.55 -8.33 6.84
C GLY A 7 19.07 -8.15 6.51
N GLU A 8 18.22 -9.19 6.50
CA GLU A 8 16.80 -8.99 6.19
C GLU A 8 16.06 -8.23 7.30
N VAL A 9 15.29 -7.22 6.91
CA VAL A 9 14.51 -6.37 7.83
C VAL A 9 13.02 -6.65 7.65
N PRO A 10 12.27 -6.95 8.72
CA PRO A 10 10.83 -7.12 8.65
C PRO A 10 10.15 -5.85 8.17
N VAL A 11 9.19 -6.00 7.26
CA VAL A 11 8.43 -4.91 6.66
C VAL A 11 7.00 -4.89 7.19
N ILE A 12 6.47 -3.69 7.40
CA ILE A 12 5.05 -3.45 7.58
C ILE A 12 4.51 -2.56 6.46
N LEU A 13 3.48 -3.04 5.78
CA LEU A 13 2.76 -2.26 4.77
C LEU A 13 1.63 -1.48 5.43
N GLN A 14 1.59 -0.18 5.18
CA GLN A 14 0.61 0.73 5.76
C GLN A 14 -0.13 1.51 4.67
N PRO A 15 -1.35 1.99 4.98
CA PRO A 15 -2.06 2.92 4.12
C PRO A 15 -1.24 4.18 3.82
N ALA A 16 -1.52 4.78 2.68
CA ALA A 16 -0.90 6.02 2.22
C ALA A 16 -1.02 7.13 3.28
N GLY A 17 0.07 7.86 3.50
CA GLY A 17 0.09 9.10 4.26
C GLY A 17 -0.57 10.24 3.49
N THR A 18 -0.90 11.34 4.18
CA THR A 18 -1.59 12.49 3.57
C THR A 18 -0.88 13.09 2.38
N ALA A 19 0.46 13.12 2.38
CA ALA A 19 1.24 13.58 1.25
C ALA A 19 1.15 12.64 0.03
N GLN A 20 1.06 11.33 0.26
CA GLN A 20 1.19 10.30 -0.77
C GLN A 20 -0.08 10.09 -1.59
N TYR A 21 -1.25 10.29 -0.98
CA TYR A 21 -2.52 10.19 -1.71
C TYR A 21 -3.02 11.56 -2.23
N LYS A 22 -2.36 12.67 -1.88
CA LYS A 22 -2.79 13.99 -2.33
C LYS A 22 -2.71 14.10 -3.86
N GLY A 23 -3.85 14.26 -4.52
CA GLY A 23 -3.95 14.27 -5.98
C GLY A 23 -4.09 12.89 -6.61
N ALA A 24 -4.15 11.83 -5.81
CA ALA A 24 -4.48 10.49 -6.30
C ALA A 24 -5.91 10.45 -6.82
N TYR A 25 -6.14 9.61 -7.82
CA TYR A 25 -7.45 9.44 -8.41
C TYR A 25 -8.45 8.91 -7.38
N CYS A 26 -9.55 9.66 -7.17
CA CYS A 26 -10.66 9.25 -6.33
C CYS A 26 -11.94 9.34 -7.17
N PRO A 27 -12.59 8.20 -7.49
CA PRO A 27 -13.84 8.20 -8.22
C PRO A 27 -14.99 8.80 -7.37
N PRO A 28 -16.00 9.40 -8.02
CA PRO A 28 -17.18 9.92 -7.33
C PRO A 28 -17.90 8.85 -6.50
N GLY A 29 -18.41 9.23 -5.34
CA GLY A 29 -19.16 8.33 -4.45
C GLY A 29 -18.29 7.39 -3.61
N VAL A 30 -16.97 7.34 -3.83
CA VAL A 30 -16.04 6.57 -2.99
C VAL A 30 -15.48 7.44 -1.86
N PRO A 31 -15.52 6.99 -0.59
CA PRO A 31 -14.92 7.71 0.52
C PRO A 31 -13.40 7.84 0.38
N PHE A 32 -12.85 9.02 0.66
CA PHE A 32 -11.39 9.28 0.60
C PHE A 32 -10.53 8.33 1.42
N ARG A 33 -11.07 7.72 2.48
CA ARG A 33 -10.35 6.71 3.26
C ARG A 33 -9.96 5.48 2.44
N GLU A 34 -10.70 5.16 1.37
CA GLU A 34 -10.43 4.03 0.49
C GLU A 34 -9.25 4.32 -0.45
N VAL A 35 -9.07 5.58 -0.88
CA VAL A 35 -7.94 6.01 -1.73
C VAL A 35 -6.59 5.72 -1.07
N ARG A 36 -6.57 5.72 0.26
CA ARG A 36 -5.38 5.48 1.06
C ARG A 36 -5.01 4.00 1.14
N ARG A 37 -5.95 3.09 0.87
CA ARG A 37 -5.77 1.66 1.09
C ARG A 37 -5.08 1.02 -0.10
N GLY A 38 -3.89 0.49 0.15
CA GLY A 38 -3.22 -0.38 -0.80
C GLY A 38 -3.74 -1.82 -0.69
N PRO A 39 -3.73 -2.61 -1.79
CA PRO A 39 -4.20 -4.00 -1.78
C PRO A 39 -3.44 -4.94 -0.83
N TYR A 40 -2.24 -4.56 -0.40
CA TYR A 40 -1.37 -5.36 0.46
C TYR A 40 -1.22 -4.75 1.87
N ASP A 41 -2.03 -3.75 2.23
CA ASP A 41 -1.96 -3.12 3.54
C ASP A 41 -2.19 -4.14 4.67
N GLY A 42 -1.42 -4.02 5.76
CA GLY A 42 -1.50 -4.93 6.89
C GLY A 42 -0.88 -6.32 6.65
N ARG A 43 -0.36 -6.60 5.44
CA ARG A 43 0.35 -7.84 5.17
C ARG A 43 1.64 -7.91 5.99
N ASP A 44 1.72 -8.94 6.80
CA ASP A 44 2.86 -9.38 7.58
C ASP A 44 3.53 -10.57 6.88
N ASN A 45 4.81 -10.84 7.17
CA ASN A 45 5.70 -11.76 6.45
C ASN A 45 6.34 -11.21 5.16
N ILE A 46 6.52 -9.89 5.08
CA ILE A 46 7.34 -9.27 4.04
C ILE A 46 8.69 -8.92 4.66
N MET A 47 9.77 -9.26 3.96
CA MET A 47 11.14 -8.93 4.33
C MET A 47 11.73 -8.03 3.25
N ALA A 48 12.41 -6.96 3.65
CA ALA A 48 13.20 -6.13 2.76
C ALA A 48 14.68 -6.45 2.99
N ARG A 49 15.42 -6.56 1.88
CA ARG A 49 16.86 -6.73 1.91
C ARG A 49 17.53 -5.36 1.67
N PRO A 50 18.37 -4.88 2.59
CA PRO A 50 19.21 -3.72 2.36
C PRO A 50 20.17 -3.94 1.19
N ASP A 51 20.56 -2.86 0.55
CA ASP A 51 21.61 -2.85 -0.46
C ASP A 51 23.01 -3.05 0.18
N PRO A 52 24.09 -3.12 -0.63
CA PRO A 52 25.45 -3.26 -0.10
C PRO A 52 25.89 -2.11 0.82
N ASP A 53 25.29 -0.93 0.70
CA ASP A 53 25.56 0.24 1.54
C ASP A 53 24.74 0.21 2.85
N GLY A 54 23.83 -0.76 3.00
CA GLY A 54 22.98 -0.96 4.18
C GLY A 54 21.67 -0.17 4.13
N GLU A 55 21.36 0.48 3.02
CA GLU A 55 20.14 1.24 2.81
C GLU A 55 18.99 0.34 2.35
N LEU A 56 17.78 0.63 2.81
CA LEU A 56 16.60 -0.10 2.38
C LEU A 56 16.09 0.43 1.04
N PRO A 57 15.48 -0.42 0.19
CA PRO A 57 14.85 0.03 -1.05
C PRO A 57 13.88 1.18 -0.80
N LYS A 58 14.04 2.30 -1.51
CA LYS A 58 13.13 3.46 -1.36
C LYS A 58 11.70 3.13 -1.78
N VAL A 59 11.54 2.17 -2.69
CA VAL A 59 10.26 1.69 -3.18
C VAL A 59 10.22 0.17 -3.16
N MET A 60 9.05 -0.36 -2.89
CA MET A 60 8.76 -1.79 -2.96
C MET A 60 7.53 -1.99 -3.85
N THR A 61 7.65 -2.95 -4.76
CA THR A 61 6.63 -3.17 -5.80
C THR A 61 6.05 -4.57 -5.71
N PHE A 62 4.75 -4.68 -5.97
CA PHE A 62 4.02 -5.95 -6.03
C PHE A 62 3.24 -6.08 -7.33
N GLY A 63 2.83 -7.31 -7.66
CA GLY A 63 2.05 -7.58 -8.87
C GLY A 63 2.79 -7.14 -10.14
N ASN A 64 4.07 -7.48 -10.26
CA ASN A 64 4.94 -7.09 -11.39
C ASN A 64 5.06 -5.57 -11.59
N GLY A 65 5.12 -4.79 -10.50
CA GLY A 65 5.24 -3.33 -10.59
C GLY A 65 3.93 -2.56 -10.58
N ALA A 66 2.79 -3.27 -10.56
CA ALA A 66 1.46 -2.66 -10.60
C ALA A 66 1.11 -1.88 -9.33
N VAL A 67 1.60 -2.33 -8.17
CA VAL A 67 1.35 -1.71 -6.86
C VAL A 67 2.66 -1.30 -6.24
N VAL A 68 2.76 -0.03 -5.84
CA VAL A 68 3.99 0.57 -5.30
C VAL A 68 3.75 1.04 -3.88
N TYR A 69 4.71 0.76 -3.01
CA TYR A 69 4.82 1.28 -1.67
C TYR A 69 6.16 2.00 -1.50
N GLU A 70 6.17 3.12 -0.78
CA GLU A 70 7.35 3.93 -0.50
C GLU A 70 7.82 3.76 0.93
N TYR A 71 9.14 3.73 1.12
CA TYR A 71 9.75 3.66 2.43
C TYR A 71 9.47 4.93 3.25
N ASP A 72 8.94 4.75 4.46
CA ASP A 72 8.55 5.80 5.40
C ASP A 72 9.35 5.72 6.73
N GLY A 73 10.50 5.04 6.70
CA GLY A 73 11.36 4.89 7.88
C GLY A 73 11.14 3.57 8.62
N LYS A 74 11.49 3.54 9.91
CA LYS A 74 11.35 2.36 10.78
C LYS A 74 10.38 2.63 11.91
N ASP A 75 9.62 1.61 12.30
CA ASP A 75 8.78 1.68 13.50
C ASP A 75 9.60 1.51 14.79
N THR A 76 8.95 1.64 15.94
CA THR A 76 9.57 1.50 17.27
C THR A 76 10.13 0.10 17.55
N ARG A 77 9.78 -0.89 16.74
CA ARG A 77 10.28 -2.27 16.81
C ARG A 77 11.37 -2.54 15.79
N GLY A 78 11.81 -1.52 15.05
CA GLY A 78 12.85 -1.63 14.02
C GLY A 78 12.37 -2.21 12.69
N ARG A 79 11.05 -2.38 12.49
CA ARG A 79 10.47 -2.85 11.22
C ARG A 79 10.46 -1.71 10.21
N ALA A 80 10.79 -2.00 8.96
CA ALA A 80 10.71 -1.04 7.87
C ALA A 80 9.25 -0.75 7.52
N VAL A 81 8.84 0.51 7.60
CA VAL A 81 7.50 0.96 7.25
C VAL A 81 7.50 1.32 5.77
N TYR A 82 6.59 0.73 5.02
CA TYR A 82 6.35 1.07 3.63
C TYR A 82 4.89 1.48 3.48
N ARG A 83 4.64 2.70 3.01
CA ARG A 83 3.29 3.24 2.83
C ARG A 83 2.86 3.13 1.38
N TYR A 84 1.60 2.82 1.16
CA TYR A 84 1.06 2.76 -0.18
C TYR A 84 1.26 4.09 -0.92
N ALA A 85 1.70 4.02 -2.18
CA ALA A 85 1.96 5.18 -3.04
C ALA A 85 1.00 5.17 -4.24
N PRO A 86 -0.23 5.71 -4.07
CA PRO A 86 -1.24 5.77 -5.13
C PRO A 86 -0.75 6.38 -6.44
N LEU A 87 0.00 7.48 -6.37
CA LEU A 87 0.49 8.21 -7.54
C LEU A 87 1.56 7.44 -8.33
N LEU A 88 2.29 6.55 -7.66
CA LEU A 88 3.33 5.73 -8.27
C LEU A 88 2.80 4.37 -8.75
N SER A 89 1.60 3.98 -8.31
CA SER A 89 1.02 2.66 -8.59
C SER A 89 0.21 2.68 -9.88
N PRO A 90 0.65 2.05 -10.98
CA PRO A 90 -0.10 2.04 -12.24
C PRO A 90 -1.50 1.45 -12.11
N SER A 91 -1.69 0.48 -11.21
CA SER A 91 -3.00 -0.14 -11.00
C SER A 91 -3.93 0.66 -10.09
N HIS A 92 -3.49 1.79 -9.52
CA HIS A 92 -4.30 2.53 -8.53
C HIS A 92 -5.68 2.89 -9.09
N ARG A 93 -5.72 3.38 -10.33
CA ARG A 93 -6.99 3.73 -10.99
C ARG A 93 -7.92 2.53 -11.12
N ALA A 94 -7.43 1.40 -11.64
CA ALA A 94 -8.22 0.18 -11.80
C ALA A 94 -8.74 -0.37 -10.46
N VAL A 95 -7.91 -0.30 -9.41
CA VAL A 95 -8.34 -0.67 -8.05
C VAL A 95 -9.48 0.24 -7.58
N MET A 96 -9.34 1.56 -7.76
CA MET A 96 -10.36 2.52 -7.32
C MET A 96 -11.66 2.41 -8.13
N ASP A 97 -11.58 2.11 -9.43
CA ASP A 97 -12.75 1.86 -10.26
C ASP A 97 -13.53 0.63 -9.76
N GLY A 98 -12.84 -0.46 -9.40
CA GLY A 98 -13.47 -1.63 -8.78
C GLY A 98 -14.10 -1.32 -7.41
N VAL A 99 -13.46 -0.47 -6.60
CA VAL A 99 -14.05 0.01 -5.33
C VAL A 99 -15.32 0.83 -5.60
N ALA A 100 -15.32 1.69 -6.62
CA ALA A 100 -16.48 2.49 -6.99
C ALA A 100 -17.67 1.62 -7.39
N GLU A 101 -17.44 0.55 -8.15
CA GLU A 101 -18.49 -0.41 -8.52
C GLU A 101 -19.14 -1.05 -7.29
N VAL A 102 -18.34 -1.48 -6.30
CA VAL A 102 -18.85 -2.07 -5.05
C VAL A 102 -19.69 -1.06 -4.26
N TYR A 103 -19.24 0.18 -4.15
CA TYR A 103 -19.99 1.23 -3.46
C TYR A 103 -21.29 1.59 -4.20
N ALA A 104 -21.27 1.66 -5.53
CA ALA A 104 -22.45 1.91 -6.34
C ALA A 104 -23.49 0.77 -6.24
N ASP A 105 -23.03 -0.49 -6.26
CA ASP A 105 -23.90 -1.66 -6.08
C ASP A 105 -24.55 -1.68 -4.69
N ASN A 106 -23.78 -1.37 -3.64
CA ASN A 106 -24.30 -1.27 -2.28
C ASN A 106 -25.32 -0.13 -2.12
N ALA A 107 -25.10 1.02 -2.77
CA ALA A 107 -26.05 2.12 -2.75
C ALA A 107 -27.39 1.71 -3.40
N ARG A 108 -27.35 1.08 -4.58
CA ARG A 108 -28.56 0.59 -5.27
C ARG A 108 -29.32 -0.45 -4.46
N LYS A 109 -28.61 -1.37 -3.80
CA LYS A 109 -29.21 -2.39 -2.92
C LYS A 109 -29.79 -1.80 -1.63
N GLY A 110 -29.20 -0.71 -1.14
CA GLY A 110 -29.71 0.04 0.02
C GLY A 110 -31.01 0.78 -0.27
N GLU A 111 -31.21 1.28 -1.49
CA GLU A 111 -32.44 1.98 -1.92
C GLU A 111 -33.63 1.04 -2.19
N GLN A 112 -33.37 -0.26 -2.37
CA GLN A 112 -34.42 -1.27 -2.61
C GLN A 112 -34.97 -1.92 -1.32
N ARG A 113 -34.53 -1.47 -0.15
CA ARG A 113 -35.01 -1.91 1.17
C ARG A 113 -35.85 -0.82 1.83
#